data_AF-Q27SZ3-F1
#
_entry.id   AF-Q27SZ3-F1
#
_cell.length_a   1.000
_cell.length_b   1.000
_cell.length_c   1.000
_cell.angle_alpha   90.00
_cell.angle_beta   90.00
_cell.angle_gamma   90.00
#
_symmetry.space_group_name_H-M   'P 1'
#
loop_
_entity.id
_entity.type
_entity.pdbx_description
1 polymer ?
#
loop_
_entity_poly.entity_id
_entity_poly.type
_entity_poly.pdbx_seq_one_letter_code
_entity_poly.pdbx_strand_id
1 'polypeptide(L)' 'IRGTYTVKPVHFACSDSLPCVDVSLTSVELKPIQEKYHLYNPFCWQTYGELKTPTVPPIDCLQIGKPTNNRIQTDHDLC' A
#
# COMPACT_ATOMS: atom_id res chain seq x y z
N ILE A 1 -2.07 -11.66 -9.46
CA ILE A 1 -1.07 -12.32 -8.57
C ILE A 1 -1.81 -13.28 -7.64
N ARG A 2 -1.38 -14.54 -7.53
CA ARG A 2 -2.04 -15.53 -6.66
C ARG A 2 -1.02 -16.18 -5.74
N GLY A 3 -1.36 -16.34 -4.46
CA GLY A 3 -0.43 -16.91 -3.48
C GLY A 3 -0.98 -16.96 -2.07
N THR A 4 -0.06 -16.99 -1.10
CA THR A 4 -0.41 -17.04 0.32
C THR A 4 0.48 -16.09 1.12
N TYR A 5 -0.01 -15.61 2.27
CA TYR A 5 0.71 -14.66 3.14
C TYR A 5 0.68 -15.10 4.60
N THR A 6 1.68 -14.69 5.38
CA THR A 6 1.82 -15.07 6.80
C THR A 6 1.51 -13.95 7.78
N VAL A 7 1.82 -12.69 7.42
CA VAL A 7 1.69 -11.54 8.32
C VAL A 7 0.74 -10.49 7.76
N LYS A 8 1.04 -9.92 6.59
CA LYS A 8 0.16 -8.95 5.92
C LYS A 8 0.10 -9.23 4.43
N PRO A 9 -1.05 -8.98 3.78
CA PRO A 9 -1.21 -9.28 2.36
C PRO A 9 -0.34 -8.38 1.48
N VAL A 10 -0.22 -7.09 1.84
CA VAL A 10 0.63 -6.12 1.14
C VAL A 10 1.26 -5.12 2.11
N HIS A 11 2.44 -4.64 1.75
CA HIS A 11 3.18 -3.61 2.46
C HIS A 11 3.79 -2.64 1.44
N PHE A 12 3.12 -1.53 1.17
CA PHE A 12 3.66 -0.44 0.35
C PHE A 12 4.22 0.65 1.27
N ALA A 13 5.52 0.91 1.14
CA ALA A 13 6.21 1.97 1.85
C ALA A 13 7.06 2.75 0.84
N CYS A 14 6.57 3.93 0.44
CA CYS A 14 7.24 4.81 -0.50
C CYS A 14 7.81 6.04 0.22
N SER A 15 8.69 6.79 -0.45
CA SER A 15 9.31 7.97 0.16
C SER A 15 8.31 9.12 0.25
N ASP A 16 8.43 9.96 1.29
CA ASP A 16 7.65 11.19 1.41
C ASP A 16 8.01 12.22 0.34
N SER A 17 9.27 12.24 -0.11
CA SER A 17 9.72 13.15 -1.17
C SER A 17 9.44 12.60 -2.58
N LEU A 18 9.39 11.27 -2.72
CA LEU A 18 9.13 10.56 -3.97
C LEU A 18 8.06 9.50 -3.72
N PRO A 19 6.78 9.91 -3.61
CA PRO A 19 5.67 8.98 -3.44
C PRO A 19 5.54 8.07 -4.67
N CYS A 20 5.14 6.83 -4.46
CA CYS A 20 4.83 5.93 -5.58
C CYS A 20 3.50 6.36 -6.19
N VAL A 21 3.49 6.71 -7.47
CA VAL A 21 2.29 7.07 -8.23
C VAL A 21 2.05 6.06 -9.35
N ASP A 22 0.85 6.06 -9.92
CA ASP A 22 0.44 5.14 -11.00
C ASP A 22 0.57 3.66 -10.63
N VAL A 23 0.41 3.33 -9.35
CA VAL A 23 0.38 1.94 -8.88
C VAL A 23 -0.97 1.32 -9.27
N SER A 24 -0.95 0.23 -10.03
CA SER A 24 -2.17 -0.49 -10.39
C SER A 24 -2.15 -1.92 -9.85
N LEU A 25 -3.13 -2.24 -9.02
CA LEU A 25 -3.33 -3.59 -8.49
C LEU A 25 -4.38 -4.34 -9.31
N THR A 26 -3.97 -5.48 -9.86
CA THR A 26 -4.82 -6.37 -10.67
C THR A 26 -4.77 -7.82 -10.16
N SER A 27 -5.95 -8.39 -10.03
CA SER A 27 -6.28 -9.77 -9.65
C SER A 27 -5.37 -10.32 -8.55
N VAL A 28 -5.30 -9.65 -7.39
CA VAL A 28 -4.54 -10.11 -6.23
C VAL A 28 -5.39 -11.05 -5.38
N GLU A 29 -5.01 -12.31 -5.33
CA GLU A 29 -5.62 -13.34 -4.50
C GLU A 29 -4.55 -13.94 -3.57
N LEU A 30 -4.52 -13.49 -2.33
CA LEU A 30 -3.62 -13.96 -1.29
C LEU A 30 -4.44 -14.58 -0.16
N LYS A 31 -4.18 -15.86 0.14
CA LYS A 31 -4.82 -16.53 1.27
C LYS A 31 -3.90 -16.54 2.49
N PRO A 32 -4.40 -16.29 3.71
CA PRO A 32 -3.58 -16.42 4.90
C PRO A 32 -3.14 -17.88 5.07
N ILE A 33 -1.86 -18.11 5.36
CA ILE A 33 -1.33 -19.45 5.69
C ILE A 33 -1.73 -19.86 7.12
N GLN A 34 -1.88 -18.88 8.00
CA GLN A 34 -2.26 -19.07 9.41
C GLN A 34 -3.40 -18.12 9.76
N GLU A 35 -4.48 -18.62 10.36
CA GLU A 35 -5.74 -17.88 10.47
C GLU A 35 -5.85 -16.91 11.65
N LYS A 36 -4.97 -16.97 12.67
CA LYS A 36 -5.32 -16.36 13.98
C LYS A 36 -4.26 -15.55 14.71
N TYR A 37 -2.97 -15.72 14.42
CA TYR A 37 -1.92 -14.99 15.13
C TYR A 37 -1.06 -14.22 14.12
N HIS A 38 -1.02 -12.89 14.27
CA HIS A 38 -0.23 -11.94 13.45
C HIS A 38 -0.74 -11.61 12.04
N LEU A 39 -2.03 -11.81 11.74
CA LEU A 39 -2.61 -11.22 10.53
C LEU A 39 -2.88 -9.73 10.73
N TYR A 40 -2.18 -8.89 9.96
CA TYR A 40 -2.37 -7.44 9.94
C TYR A 40 -3.01 -6.99 8.62
N ASN A 41 -3.72 -5.88 8.71
CA ASN A 41 -4.29 -5.20 7.56
C ASN A 41 -3.20 -4.77 6.55
N PRO A 42 -3.57 -4.58 5.28
CA PRO A 42 -2.67 -4.03 4.27
C PRO A 42 -2.13 -2.66 4.73
N PHE A 43 -0.84 -2.41 4.50
CA PHE A 43 -0.21 -1.14 4.82
C PHE A 43 0.17 -0.40 3.54
N CYS A 44 -0.20 0.87 3.45
CA CYS A 44 0.18 1.76 2.36
C CYS A 44 0.70 3.08 2.95
N TRP A 45 1.89 3.49 2.53
CA TRP A 45 2.48 4.78 2.87
C TRP A 45 2.95 5.47 1.59
N GLN A 46 2.52 6.72 1.38
CA GLN A 46 2.86 7.53 0.21
C GLN A 46 2.66 6.79 -1.13
N THR A 47 1.60 5.99 -1.20
CA THR A 47 1.32 5.14 -2.36
C THR A 47 0.00 5.54 -2.99
N TYR A 48 0.08 5.95 -4.24
CA TYR A 48 -1.01 6.50 -5.02
C TYR A 48 -1.28 5.63 -6.25
N GLY A 49 -2.53 5.26 -6.42
CA GLY A 49 -2.89 4.24 -7.39
C GLY A 49 -4.35 3.84 -7.36
N GLU A 50 -4.67 2.78 -8.09
CA GLU A 50 -6.03 2.26 -8.20
C GLU A 50 -6.07 0.72 -8.16
N LEU A 51 -7.14 0.19 -7.57
CA LEU A 51 -7.51 -1.22 -7.72
C LEU A 51 -8.33 -1.35 -9.00
N LYS A 52 -7.78 -2.01 -10.01
CA LYS A 52 -8.49 -2.28 -11.27
C LYS A 52 -9.46 -3.47 -11.18
N THR A 53 -9.30 -4.30 -10.16
CA THR A 53 -10.10 -5.51 -9.93
C THR A 53 -10.26 -5.76 -8.44
N PRO A 54 -11.34 -6.43 -8.00
CA PRO A 54 -11.48 -6.84 -6.60
C PRO A 54 -10.31 -7.73 -6.19
N THR A 55 -9.69 -7.42 -5.05
CA THR A 55 -8.61 -8.22 -4.45
C THR A 55 -9.12 -8.99 -3.24
N VAL A 56 -8.54 -10.15 -2.98
CA VAL A 56 -8.82 -10.97 -1.80
C VAL A 56 -7.50 -11.22 -1.08
N PRO A 57 -7.31 -10.74 0.17
CA PRO A 57 -8.20 -9.85 0.93
C PRO A 57 -8.34 -8.45 0.29
N PRO A 58 -9.38 -7.68 0.67
CA PRO A 58 -9.56 -6.32 0.17
C PRO A 58 -8.36 -5.44 0.55
N ILE A 59 -7.79 -4.76 -0.44
CA ILE A 59 -6.71 -3.79 -0.26
C ILE A 59 -7.31 -2.41 -0.51
N ASP A 60 -7.64 -1.70 0.55
CA ASP A 60 -8.32 -0.40 0.51
C ASP A 60 -7.42 0.77 0.95
N CYS A 61 -6.14 0.54 1.25
CA CYS A 61 -5.23 1.57 1.72
C CYS A 61 -4.59 2.42 0.61
N LEU A 62 -4.80 2.11 -0.68
CA LEU A 62 -4.24 2.89 -1.78
C LEU A 62 -4.97 4.23 -1.93
N GLN A 63 -4.21 5.30 -2.05
CA GLN A 63 -4.77 6.63 -2.28
C GLN A 63 -5.03 6.83 -3.78
N ILE A 64 -6.28 7.06 -4.17
CA ILE A 64 -6.63 7.31 -5.58
C ILE A 64 -6.27 8.76 -5.91
N GLY A 65 -5.42 8.96 -6.92
CA GLY A 65 -5.06 10.28 -7.45
C GLY A 65 -3.56 10.55 -7.47
N LYS A 66 -3.19 11.83 -7.46
CA LYS A 66 -1.80 12.28 -7.26
C LYS A 66 -1.65 12.75 -5.81
N PRO A 67 -0.45 12.67 -5.20
CA PRO A 67 -0.19 13.37 -3.95
C PRO A 67 -0.66 14.81 -4.11
N THR A 68 -1.62 15.24 -3.29
CA THR A 68 -1.81 16.66 -3.02
C THR A 68 -0.45 17.11 -2.54
N ASN A 69 0.21 17.94 -3.34
CA ASN A 69 1.54 18.47 -3.06
C ASN A 69 1.46 19.27 -1.75
N ASN A 70 1.53 18.58 -0.63
CA ASN A 70 1.81 19.16 0.65
C ASN A 70 3.32 19.36 0.65
N ARG A 71 3.76 20.42 -0.03
CA ARG A 71 4.83 21.26 0.49
C ARG A 71 4.41 21.72 1.88
N ILE A 72 4.38 20.81 2.85
CA ILE A 72 4.61 21.18 4.23
C ILE A 72 6.12 21.26 4.30
N GLN A 73 6.56 22.50 4.08
CA GLN A 73 7.84 23.02 4.47
C GLN A 73 8.04 22.71 5.97
N THR A 74 8.60 21.55 6.27
CA THR A 74 9.29 21.24 7.53
C THR A 74 10.64 20.74 7.07
N ASP A 75 11.57 21.63 6.73
CA ASP A 75 12.51 22.19 7.70
C ASP A 75 13.00 21.09 8.65
N HIS A 76 13.81 20.17 8.13
CA HIS A 76 14.85 19.51 8.92
C HIS A 76 15.96 18.89 8.05
N ASP A 77 16.40 19.60 7.00
CA ASP A 77 17.76 19.41 6.49
C ASP A 77 18.69 20.34 7.29
N LEU A 78 19.08 19.89 8.48
CA LEU A 78 20.31 20.35 9.11
C LEU A 78 21.29 19.18 9.09
N CYS A 79 22.15 19.19 8.09
CA CYS A 79 23.43 18.49 8.08
C CYS A 79 24.52 19.56 8.16
#